data_AF-A0A834ASJ6-F1
#
_entry.id   AF-A0A834ASJ6-F1
#
_cell.length_a   1.000
_cell.length_b   1.000
_cell.length_c   1.000
_cell.angle_alpha   90.00
_cell.angle_beta   90.00
_cell.angle_gamma   90.00
#
_symmetry.space_group_name_H-M   'P 1'
#
loop_
_entity.id
_entity.type
_entity.pdbx_description
1 polymer ?
#
loop_
_entity_poly.entity_id
_entity_poly.type
_entity_poly.pdbx_seq_one_letter_code
_entity_poly.pdbx_strand_id
1 'polypeptide(L)'
;MNWLKCFLPCLSFAEESMKLAVKEQQNVDNTLERVKDEQHPVGKAVEAKAMGKDLSEAQQKKAHDLFHEFGYNVHLSDQLPLNHSIPDAHHSRCLQKTYPSQLPSLNVILIFMNEALSSVQRAIVSIISWTPSRLLKEIILMDDFSSNAEPILAQIQEDHSVIVSPVFDDIHFDTFELTKYELAVDGFNWELWCHYDLLPKAWVDLNDVTAPLKSPSIIGILTANRFFLGKTGSVDGGLVVYGGESVELSLRVWQCGGKTEVLPCSRIAHLERHHRPYALDLISALKHNAVRVAKIWMDE
;
A
#
# COMPACT_ATOMS: atom_id res chain seq x y z
N MET A 1 6.38 -29.39 -19.88
CA MET A 1 7.23 -28.90 -18.77
C MET A 1 6.49 -29.20 -17.47
N ASN A 2 7.19 -29.62 -16.41
CA ASN A 2 6.56 -30.19 -15.21
C ASN A 2 6.05 -29.12 -14.24
N TRP A 3 4.78 -28.74 -14.36
CA TRP A 3 4.08 -27.86 -13.41
C TRP A 3 4.19 -28.37 -11.95
N LEU A 4 4.02 -29.69 -11.72
CA LEU A 4 4.11 -30.30 -10.38
C LEU A 4 5.45 -30.09 -9.66
N LYS A 5 6.56 -29.80 -10.36
CA LYS A 5 7.88 -29.63 -9.71
C LYS A 5 8.10 -28.24 -9.12
N CYS A 6 7.35 -27.22 -9.56
CA CYS A 6 7.35 -25.89 -8.95
C CYS A 6 6.29 -25.75 -7.85
N PHE A 7 5.21 -26.53 -7.95
CA PHE A 7 4.07 -26.50 -7.04
C PHE A 7 4.47 -26.82 -5.60
N LEU A 8 5.07 -28.00 -5.36
CA LEU A 8 5.29 -28.53 -4.01
C LEU A 8 6.05 -27.60 -3.04
N PRO A 9 7.17 -26.94 -3.41
CA PRO A 9 7.89 -26.06 -2.48
C PRO A 9 7.22 -24.69 -2.25
N CYS A 10 6.40 -24.21 -3.21
CA CYS A 10 5.64 -22.98 -3.05
C CYS A 10 4.39 -23.24 -2.21
N LEU A 11 3.70 -24.36 -2.46
CA LEU A 11 2.57 -24.82 -1.66
C LEU A 11 2.99 -25.01 -0.19
N SER A 12 4.14 -25.63 0.08
CA SER A 12 4.59 -25.81 1.47
C SER A 12 4.84 -24.48 2.22
N PHE A 13 5.40 -23.46 1.56
CA PHE A 13 5.63 -22.16 2.19
C PHE A 13 4.31 -21.40 2.38
N ALA A 14 3.45 -21.37 1.36
CA ALA A 14 2.13 -20.76 1.46
C ALA A 14 1.26 -21.45 2.52
N GLU A 15 1.20 -22.78 2.53
CA GLU A 15 0.50 -23.58 3.53
C GLU A 15 1.05 -23.38 4.95
N GLU A 16 2.37 -23.27 5.15
CA GLU A 16 2.95 -23.01 6.48
C GLU A 16 2.59 -21.61 6.98
N SER A 17 2.66 -20.58 6.13
CA SER A 17 2.16 -19.23 6.45
C SER A 17 0.65 -19.23 6.73
N MET A 18 -0.16 -19.91 5.90
CA MET A 18 -1.61 -20.05 6.10
C MET A 18 -1.95 -20.79 7.40
N LYS A 19 -1.20 -21.84 7.77
CA LYS A 19 -1.38 -22.57 9.03
C LYS A 19 -0.97 -21.74 10.25
N LEU A 20 -0.04 -20.80 10.11
CA LEU A 20 0.23 -19.78 11.13
C LEU A 20 -0.97 -18.83 11.26
N ALA A 21 -1.40 -18.22 10.14
CA ALA A 21 -2.49 -17.26 10.10
C ALA A 21 -3.82 -17.82 10.69
N VAL A 22 -4.20 -19.07 10.37
CA VAL A 22 -5.37 -19.74 10.99
C VAL A 22 -5.28 -19.77 12.52
N LYS A 23 -4.07 -20.03 13.04
CA LYS A 23 -3.83 -20.22 14.47
C LYS A 23 -3.75 -18.89 15.23
N GLU A 24 -3.39 -17.83 14.53
CA GLU A 24 -3.34 -16.46 15.06
C GLU A 24 -4.71 -15.75 14.95
N GLN A 25 -5.51 -16.04 13.92
CA GLN A 25 -6.92 -15.61 13.82
C GLN A 25 -7.73 -16.00 15.08
N GLN A 26 -7.52 -17.21 15.60
CA GLN A 26 -8.15 -17.68 16.86
C GLN A 26 -7.72 -16.87 18.11
N ASN A 27 -6.55 -16.23 18.10
CA ASN A 27 -6.14 -15.30 19.16
C ASN A 27 -6.67 -13.87 18.94
N VAL A 28 -6.82 -13.45 17.68
CA VAL A 28 -7.40 -12.16 17.31
C VAL A 28 -8.91 -12.12 17.64
N ASP A 29 -9.67 -13.20 17.38
CA ASP A 29 -11.09 -13.28 17.73
C ASP A 29 -11.32 -13.15 19.25
N ASN A 30 -10.49 -13.83 20.06
CA ASN A 30 -10.47 -13.68 21.53
C ASN A 30 -10.07 -12.27 22.00
N THR A 31 -9.41 -11.48 21.14
CA THR A 31 -9.06 -10.07 21.42
C THR A 31 -10.18 -9.13 20.97
N LEU A 32 -10.85 -9.43 19.85
CA LEU A 32 -12.00 -8.69 19.34
C LEU A 32 -13.22 -8.77 20.27
N GLU A 33 -13.42 -9.88 21.00
CA GLU A 33 -14.44 -9.92 22.06
C GLU A 33 -14.14 -8.92 23.19
N ARG A 34 -12.86 -8.66 23.51
CA ARG A 34 -12.48 -7.65 24.52
C ARG A 34 -12.59 -6.21 24.02
N VAL A 35 -12.44 -5.97 22.70
CA VAL A 35 -12.56 -4.63 22.09
C VAL A 35 -14.04 -4.21 21.92
N LYS A 36 -14.98 -5.16 21.80
CA LYS A 36 -16.41 -4.85 21.70
C LYS A 36 -16.99 -4.13 22.93
N ASP A 37 -16.40 -4.32 24.12
CA ASP A 37 -16.80 -3.61 25.35
C ASP A 37 -16.34 -2.13 25.40
N GLU A 38 -15.45 -1.68 24.50
CA GLU A 38 -14.97 -0.28 24.47
C GLU A 38 -15.77 0.65 23.54
N GLN A 39 -16.82 0.16 22.85
CA GLN A 39 -17.67 1.00 22.01
C GLN A 39 -18.66 1.86 22.81
N HIS A 40 -18.21 3.00 23.33
CA HIS A 40 -19.04 4.10 23.85
C HIS A 40 -18.45 5.49 23.45
N PRO A 41 -19.17 6.62 23.59
CA PRO A 41 -19.35 7.56 22.48
C PRO A 41 -18.30 8.69 22.38
N VAL A 42 -17.11 8.38 21.87
CA VAL A 42 -16.02 9.38 21.69
C VAL A 42 -16.06 10.11 20.33
N GLY A 43 -16.58 9.49 19.26
CA GLY A 43 -16.39 9.95 17.87
C GLY A 43 -16.80 11.40 17.56
N LYS A 44 -17.95 11.87 18.06
CA LYS A 44 -18.49 13.21 17.73
C LYS A 44 -17.76 14.39 18.38
N ALA A 45 -16.85 14.14 19.34
CA ALA A 45 -16.15 15.20 20.07
C ALA A 45 -14.79 15.59 19.46
N VAL A 46 -14.25 14.75 18.56
CA VAL A 46 -12.93 14.94 17.95
C VAL A 46 -13.02 15.82 16.70
N GLU A 47 -14.00 15.56 15.83
CA GLU A 47 -14.19 16.19 14.51
C GLU A 47 -14.11 17.73 14.53
N ALA A 48 -14.73 18.38 15.52
CA ALA A 48 -14.79 19.84 15.62
C ALA A 48 -13.63 20.48 16.38
N LYS A 49 -12.75 19.71 17.04
CA LYS A 49 -11.78 20.24 18.01
C LYS A 49 -10.34 20.28 17.51
N ALA A 50 -10.04 19.55 16.42
CA ALA A 50 -8.73 19.50 15.76
C ALA A 50 -8.59 20.50 14.60
N MET A 51 -9.65 20.73 13.80
CA MET A 51 -9.61 21.63 12.62
C MET A 51 -9.67 23.13 12.97
N GLY A 52 -8.59 23.65 13.57
CA GLY A 52 -8.26 25.08 13.57
C GLY A 52 -9.13 25.95 14.47
N LYS A 53 -8.84 25.93 15.78
CA LYS A 53 -9.44 26.86 16.77
C LYS A 53 -9.16 28.34 16.48
N ASP A 54 -8.09 28.63 15.75
CA ASP A 54 -7.64 29.99 15.41
C ASP A 54 -8.08 30.45 14.01
N LEU A 55 -8.89 29.65 13.31
CA LEU A 55 -9.44 29.97 11.99
C LEU A 55 -10.73 30.80 12.11
N SER A 56 -11.00 31.65 11.12
CA SER A 56 -12.32 32.31 10.99
C SER A 56 -13.43 31.31 10.64
N GLU A 57 -14.69 31.63 10.98
CA GLU A 57 -15.85 30.77 10.68
C GLU A 57 -15.94 30.35 9.21
N ALA A 58 -15.58 31.25 8.29
CA ALA A 58 -15.55 30.98 6.85
C ALA A 58 -14.45 29.98 6.46
N GLN A 59 -13.28 30.04 7.10
CA GLN A 59 -12.19 29.08 6.90
C GLN A 59 -12.51 27.74 7.54
N GLN A 60 -13.09 27.72 8.75
CA GLN A 60 -13.56 26.49 9.41
C GLN A 60 -14.60 25.77 8.57
N LYS A 61 -15.59 26.50 8.02
CA LYS A 61 -16.55 25.93 7.08
C LYS A 61 -15.86 25.33 5.85
N LYS A 62 -14.97 26.08 5.19
CA LYS A 62 -14.23 25.55 4.02
C LYS A 62 -13.41 24.29 4.37
N ALA A 63 -12.76 24.27 5.53
CA ALA A 63 -11.97 23.13 5.99
C ALA A 63 -12.84 21.90 6.24
N HIS A 64 -13.99 22.09 6.89
CA HIS A 64 -14.97 21.04 7.13
C HIS A 64 -15.56 20.50 5.82
N ASP A 65 -16.00 21.38 4.90
CA ASP A 65 -16.57 20.97 3.61
C ASP A 65 -15.55 20.13 2.79
N LEU A 66 -14.28 20.57 2.74
CA LEU A 66 -13.18 19.80 2.13
C LEU A 66 -12.88 18.48 2.86
N PHE A 67 -12.96 18.45 4.19
CA PHE A 67 -12.74 17.23 4.98
C PHE A 67 -13.81 16.17 4.68
N HIS A 68 -15.08 16.57 4.48
CA HIS A 68 -16.13 15.64 4.04
C HIS A 68 -15.98 15.20 2.58
N GLU A 69 -15.48 16.08 1.70
CA GLU A 69 -15.26 15.75 0.29
C GLU A 69 -14.11 14.75 0.09
N PHE A 70 -12.99 14.91 0.82
CA PHE A 70 -11.77 14.14 0.62
C PHE A 70 -11.45 13.13 1.74
N GLY A 71 -12.05 13.22 2.92
CA GLY A 71 -11.75 12.34 4.06
C GLY A 71 -10.44 12.62 4.80
N TYR A 72 -9.83 13.78 4.55
CA TYR A 72 -8.63 14.28 5.22
C TYR A 72 -8.54 15.82 5.12
N ASN A 73 -7.65 16.45 5.86
CA ASN A 73 -7.55 17.91 6.02
C ASN A 73 -6.86 18.60 4.81
N VAL A 74 -7.53 18.60 3.66
CA VAL A 74 -7.05 19.29 2.44
C VAL A 74 -6.79 20.77 2.68
N HIS A 75 -7.55 21.43 3.57
CA HIS A 75 -7.31 22.84 3.89
C HIS A 75 -5.91 23.09 4.47
N LEU A 76 -5.38 22.17 5.27
CA LEU A 76 -3.99 22.20 5.72
C LEU A 76 -3.02 21.77 4.61
N SER A 77 -3.34 20.72 3.84
CA SER A 77 -2.53 20.25 2.69
C SER A 77 -2.21 21.36 1.70
N ASP A 78 -3.19 22.23 1.39
CA ASP A 78 -3.05 23.35 0.46
C ASP A 78 -2.11 24.45 0.97
N GLN A 79 -1.89 24.53 2.29
CA GLN A 79 -1.03 25.53 2.94
C GLN A 79 0.39 25.01 3.20
N LEU A 80 0.59 23.68 3.22
CA LEU A 80 1.88 23.05 3.43
C LEU A 80 2.76 23.12 2.16
N PRO A 81 4.05 23.48 2.24
CA PRO A 81 4.95 23.53 1.08
C PRO A 81 4.99 22.18 0.34
N LEU A 82 4.87 22.16 -0.99
CA LEU A 82 4.85 20.92 -1.79
C LEU A 82 6.13 20.08 -1.64
N ASN A 83 7.25 20.71 -1.27
CA ASN A 83 8.55 20.10 -1.02
C ASN A 83 8.84 19.86 0.48
N HIS A 84 7.80 19.78 1.32
CA HIS A 84 7.94 19.46 2.75
C HIS A 84 8.75 18.16 2.95
N SER A 85 9.87 18.26 3.65
CA SER A 85 10.76 17.13 3.93
C SER A 85 10.22 16.27 5.07
N ILE A 86 9.96 15.00 4.77
CA ILE A 86 9.60 14.00 5.78
C ILE A 86 10.87 13.60 6.56
N PRO A 87 10.82 13.42 7.90
CA PRO A 87 11.95 12.92 8.68
C PRO A 87 12.42 11.54 8.22
N ASP A 88 13.72 11.29 8.28
CA ASP A 88 14.28 9.99 7.88
C ASP A 88 13.93 8.90 8.90
N ALA A 89 13.01 8.01 8.52
CA ALA A 89 12.53 6.89 9.33
C ALA A 89 13.39 5.61 9.20
N HIS A 90 14.40 5.58 8.31
CA HIS A 90 15.17 4.37 8.02
C HIS A 90 16.02 3.88 9.20
N HIS A 91 16.26 2.58 9.24
CA HIS A 91 17.24 2.02 10.18
C HIS A 91 18.66 2.44 9.77
N SER A 92 19.55 2.72 10.73
CA SER A 92 20.91 3.21 10.48
C SER A 92 21.74 2.36 9.51
N ARG A 93 21.56 1.03 9.54
CA ARG A 93 22.18 0.09 8.58
C ARG A 93 21.73 0.27 7.13
N CYS A 94 20.53 0.81 6.87
CA CYS A 94 20.08 1.14 5.51
C CYS A 94 20.90 2.30 4.91
N LEU A 95 21.27 3.29 5.72
CA LEU A 95 22.12 4.42 5.31
C LEU A 95 23.56 3.99 4.95
N GLN A 96 23.98 2.82 5.44
CA GLN A 96 25.29 2.21 5.15
C GLN A 96 25.23 1.25 3.93
N LYS A 97 24.05 1.02 3.35
CA LYS A 97 23.86 0.05 2.28
C LYS A 97 24.36 0.62 0.95
N THR A 98 25.31 -0.08 0.33
CA THR A 98 25.80 0.26 -1.01
C THR A 98 24.97 -0.46 -2.07
N TYR A 99 24.76 0.22 -3.20
CA TYR A 99 24.04 -0.29 -4.35
C TYR A 99 24.96 -0.30 -5.58
N PRO A 100 24.77 -1.21 -6.55
CA PRO A 100 25.46 -1.18 -7.83
C PRO A 100 25.34 0.19 -8.52
N SER A 101 26.36 0.58 -9.28
CA SER A 101 26.33 1.83 -10.07
C SER A 101 25.34 1.74 -11.23
N GLN A 102 25.22 0.56 -11.83
CA GLN A 102 24.24 0.22 -12.84
C GLN A 102 23.00 -0.37 -12.16
N LEU A 103 21.95 0.42 -12.08
CA LEU A 103 20.62 0.03 -11.62
C LEU A 103 19.63 0.25 -12.76
N PRO A 104 18.50 -0.47 -12.76
CA PRO A 104 17.45 -0.26 -13.73
C PRO A 104 16.75 1.08 -13.56
N SER A 105 16.10 1.56 -14.62
CA SER A 105 15.29 2.76 -14.53
C SER A 105 13.88 2.45 -14.02
N LEU A 106 13.31 3.42 -13.31
CA LEU A 106 12.00 3.39 -12.68
C LEU A 106 11.00 4.23 -13.50
N ASN A 107 9.81 3.67 -13.68
CA ASN A 107 8.64 4.38 -14.20
C ASN A 107 7.63 4.34 -13.07
N VAL A 108 7.24 5.50 -12.55
CA VAL A 108 6.27 5.56 -11.44
C VAL A 108 4.87 5.76 -12.03
N ILE A 109 3.93 4.88 -11.68
CA ILE A 109 2.52 5.01 -12.07
C ILE A 109 1.76 5.49 -10.85
N LEU A 110 1.12 6.65 -10.94
CA LEU A 110 0.19 7.17 -9.94
C LEU A 110 -1.22 7.12 -10.51
N ILE A 111 -2.05 6.26 -9.95
CA ILE A 111 -3.49 6.20 -10.25
C ILE A 111 -4.21 7.10 -9.24
N PHE A 112 -5.10 7.96 -9.69
CA PHE A 112 -5.88 8.85 -8.83
C PHE A 112 -7.31 9.02 -9.35
N MET A 113 -8.25 9.25 -8.44
CA MET A 113 -9.65 9.55 -8.73
C MET A 113 -10.14 10.59 -7.72
N ASN A 114 -10.59 11.75 -8.22
CA ASN A 114 -11.08 12.89 -7.44
C ASN A 114 -10.15 13.22 -6.24
N GLU A 115 -8.84 13.24 -6.49
CA GLU A 115 -7.82 13.50 -5.46
C GLU A 115 -7.47 14.99 -5.36
N ALA A 116 -7.14 15.48 -4.16
CA ALA A 116 -6.82 16.88 -3.98
C ALA A 116 -5.50 17.25 -4.68
N LEU A 117 -5.50 18.36 -5.43
CA LEU A 117 -4.36 18.79 -6.23
C LEU A 117 -3.06 18.94 -5.42
N SER A 118 -3.16 19.46 -4.18
CA SER A 118 -2.00 19.60 -3.28
C SER A 118 -1.40 18.26 -2.86
N SER A 119 -2.20 17.19 -2.77
CA SER A 119 -1.73 15.82 -2.51
C SER A 119 -0.99 15.26 -3.73
N VAL A 120 -1.60 15.31 -4.92
CA VAL A 120 -1.00 14.82 -6.18
C VAL A 120 0.31 15.56 -6.49
N GLN A 121 0.33 16.89 -6.36
CA GLN A 121 1.54 17.70 -6.57
C GLN A 121 2.65 17.36 -5.57
N ARG A 122 2.31 17.16 -4.30
CA ARG A 122 3.26 16.78 -3.24
C ARG A 122 3.85 15.39 -3.49
N ALA A 123 3.05 14.43 -3.96
CA ALA A 123 3.54 13.11 -4.38
C ALA A 123 4.55 13.23 -5.54
N ILE A 124 4.23 14.00 -6.59
CA ILE A 124 5.12 14.22 -7.74
C ILE A 124 6.42 14.91 -7.31
N VAL A 125 6.35 15.98 -6.52
CA VAL A 125 7.53 16.69 -6.01
C VAL A 125 8.39 15.78 -5.13
N SER A 126 7.77 14.93 -4.30
CA SER A 126 8.47 13.92 -3.50
C SER A 126 9.21 12.91 -4.40
N ILE A 127 8.54 12.31 -5.39
CA ILE A 127 9.15 11.35 -6.32
C ILE A 127 10.36 11.97 -7.04
N ILE A 128 10.23 13.20 -7.54
CA ILE A 128 11.32 13.91 -8.23
C ILE A 128 12.48 14.25 -7.28
N SER A 129 12.18 14.60 -6.03
CA SER A 129 13.22 15.02 -5.05
C SER A 129 13.99 13.85 -4.45
N TRP A 130 13.31 12.71 -4.21
CA TRP A 130 13.89 11.55 -3.52
C TRP A 130 14.35 10.43 -4.46
N THR A 131 13.89 10.40 -5.72
CA THR A 131 14.40 9.43 -6.71
C THR A 131 15.64 9.99 -7.41
N PRO A 132 16.79 9.29 -7.41
CA PRO A 132 17.96 9.74 -8.16
C PRO A 132 17.64 9.91 -9.65
N SER A 133 17.97 11.06 -10.23
CA SER A 133 17.61 11.44 -11.61
C SER A 133 18.12 10.49 -12.71
N ARG A 134 19.15 9.69 -12.42
CA ARG A 134 19.63 8.61 -13.32
C ARG A 134 18.72 7.39 -13.36
N LEU A 135 17.80 7.25 -12.40
CA LEU A 135 16.87 6.12 -12.25
C LEU A 135 15.46 6.51 -12.66
N LEU A 136 14.97 7.68 -12.25
CA LEU A 136 13.62 8.13 -12.63
C LEU A 136 13.57 8.43 -14.14
N LYS A 137 12.73 7.69 -14.87
CA LYS A 137 12.55 7.89 -16.31
C LYS A 137 11.28 8.66 -16.65
N GLU A 138 10.18 8.33 -15.99
CA GLU A 138 8.91 9.05 -16.10
C GLU A 138 8.05 8.91 -14.84
N ILE A 139 7.04 9.77 -14.78
CA ILE A 139 5.88 9.64 -13.90
C ILE A 139 4.63 9.61 -14.80
N ILE A 140 3.93 8.49 -14.80
CA ILE A 140 2.65 8.27 -15.46
C ILE A 140 1.55 8.67 -14.48
N LEU A 141 0.79 9.72 -14.79
CA LEU A 141 -0.43 10.05 -14.06
C LEU A 141 -1.63 9.41 -14.78
N MET A 142 -2.33 8.53 -14.09
CA MET A 142 -3.51 7.82 -14.60
C MET A 142 -4.74 8.31 -13.84
N ASP A 143 -5.54 9.12 -14.51
CA ASP A 143 -6.85 9.52 -14.01
C ASP A 143 -7.86 8.38 -14.20
N ASP A 144 -8.45 7.90 -13.10
CA ASP A 144 -9.55 6.92 -13.12
C ASP A 144 -10.90 7.66 -13.10
N PHE A 145 -11.17 8.37 -14.20
CA PHE A 145 -12.40 9.14 -14.44
C PHE A 145 -12.75 10.16 -13.33
N SER A 146 -11.78 10.98 -12.91
CA SER A 146 -12.11 12.16 -12.11
C SER A 146 -13.06 13.08 -12.87
N SER A 147 -13.92 13.78 -12.13
CA SER A 147 -14.88 14.71 -12.72
C SER A 147 -14.26 15.94 -13.41
N ASN A 148 -12.94 16.15 -13.28
CA ASN A 148 -12.21 17.34 -13.74
C ASN A 148 -10.78 17.01 -14.25
N ALA A 149 -10.62 16.21 -15.31
CA ALA A 149 -9.29 15.75 -15.77
C ALA A 149 -8.88 16.23 -17.18
N GLU A 150 -7.74 16.93 -17.26
CA GLU A 150 -6.97 17.23 -18.48
C GLU A 150 -5.45 17.07 -18.21
N PRO A 151 -4.59 16.81 -19.23
CA PRO A 151 -3.78 15.58 -19.20
C PRO A 151 -2.25 15.71 -18.99
N ILE A 152 -1.63 14.69 -18.37
CA ILE A 152 -0.17 14.61 -18.09
C ILE A 152 0.36 13.16 -18.25
N LEU A 153 1.15 12.84 -19.30
CA LEU A 153 1.68 11.46 -19.55
C LEU A 153 3.02 11.41 -20.35
N ALA A 154 3.77 10.29 -20.20
CA ALA A 154 4.90 9.74 -21.00
C ALA A 154 6.38 10.03 -20.52
N GLN A 155 7.41 9.18 -20.71
CA GLN A 155 7.50 7.78 -21.23
C GLN A 155 8.69 6.89 -20.67
N ILE A 156 8.64 5.58 -20.98
CA ILE A 156 9.03 4.38 -20.18
C ILE A 156 10.49 3.84 -20.38
N GLN A 157 10.97 2.92 -19.49
CA GLN A 157 11.80 1.67 -19.70
C GLN A 157 13.20 1.57 -18.99
N GLU A 158 13.61 0.55 -18.18
CA GLU A 158 13.07 -0.77 -17.73
C GLU A 158 14.08 -1.64 -16.84
N ASP A 159 13.68 -2.64 -16.00
CA ASP A 159 14.32 -4.02 -15.82
C ASP A 159 13.60 -5.09 -14.89
N HIS A 160 13.92 -6.40 -15.06
CA HIS A 160 13.22 -7.65 -15.43
C HIS A 160 12.25 -8.56 -14.60
N SER A 161 12.33 -8.73 -13.26
CA SER A 161 11.82 -10.03 -12.67
C SER A 161 11.33 -10.16 -11.21
N VAL A 162 11.06 -9.08 -10.47
CA VAL A 162 10.58 -9.14 -9.07
C VAL A 162 9.38 -8.22 -8.85
N ILE A 163 8.51 -8.53 -7.88
CA ILE A 163 7.55 -7.58 -7.29
C ILE A 163 7.97 -7.29 -5.85
N VAL A 164 8.13 -5.99 -5.55
CA VAL A 164 8.59 -5.45 -4.28
C VAL A 164 7.51 -4.58 -3.65
N SER A 165 7.28 -4.74 -2.36
CA SER A 165 6.50 -3.84 -1.51
C SER A 165 7.46 -2.98 -0.66
N PRO A 166 7.26 -1.66 -0.51
CA PRO A 166 7.98 -0.83 0.46
C PRO A 166 7.39 -1.03 1.87
N VAL A 167 8.05 -0.51 2.90
CA VAL A 167 7.39 -0.33 4.20
C VAL A 167 6.52 0.93 4.14
N PHE A 168 5.26 0.81 4.53
CA PHE A 168 4.34 1.94 4.66
C PHE A 168 4.55 2.66 5.98
N ASP A 169 4.80 3.96 5.93
CA ASP A 169 4.66 4.85 7.10
C ASP A 169 3.33 5.60 6.98
N ASP A 170 2.71 5.97 8.10
CA ASP A 170 1.45 6.71 8.10
C ASP A 170 1.67 8.22 8.12
N ILE A 171 0.82 8.95 7.40
CA ILE A 171 0.68 10.41 7.49
C ILE A 171 -0.71 10.68 8.05
N HIS A 172 -0.77 11.29 9.24
CA HIS A 172 -2.03 11.60 9.91
C HIS A 172 -2.94 12.48 9.05
N PHE A 173 -4.20 12.06 8.90
CA PHE A 173 -5.18 12.72 8.02
C PHE A 173 -5.51 14.17 8.40
N ASP A 174 -5.30 14.57 9.66
CA ASP A 174 -5.65 15.88 10.20
C ASP A 174 -4.44 16.81 10.38
N THR A 175 -3.29 16.29 10.85
CA THR A 175 -2.08 17.06 11.15
C THR A 175 -1.00 17.01 10.06
N PHE A 176 -1.01 16.00 9.18
CA PHE A 176 0.08 15.65 8.26
C PHE A 176 1.42 15.30 8.96
N GLU A 177 1.37 14.93 10.24
CA GLU A 177 2.54 14.38 10.96
C GLU A 177 2.81 12.92 10.53
N LEU A 178 4.08 12.53 10.50
CA LEU A 178 4.51 11.18 10.15
C LEU A 178 4.50 10.27 11.38
N THR A 179 3.76 9.16 11.34
CA THR A 179 3.92 8.05 12.27
C THR A 179 4.68 6.91 11.61
N LYS A 180 5.83 6.57 12.19
CA LYS A 180 6.65 5.47 11.72
C LYS A 180 6.01 4.12 12.06
N TYR A 181 5.82 3.25 11.07
CA TYR A 181 5.42 1.86 11.31
C TYR A 181 6.64 0.92 11.40
N GLU A 182 6.49 -0.15 12.17
CA GLU A 182 7.49 -1.21 12.24
C GLU A 182 7.48 -2.09 10.98
N LEU A 183 8.58 -2.80 10.74
CA LEU A 183 8.65 -3.75 9.63
C LEU A 183 7.72 -4.94 9.90
N ALA A 184 6.82 -5.20 8.98
CA ALA A 184 5.92 -6.35 8.98
C ALA A 184 6.01 -7.14 7.67
N VAL A 185 5.42 -8.33 7.67
CA VAL A 185 5.12 -9.10 6.46
C VAL A 185 3.75 -8.67 5.93
N ASP A 186 3.59 -8.56 4.61
CA ASP A 186 2.28 -8.33 4.00
C ASP A 186 1.55 -9.69 3.87
N GLY A 187 0.46 -9.87 4.61
CA GLY A 187 -0.36 -11.08 4.67
C GLY A 187 -1.78 -10.89 4.15
N PHE A 188 -2.59 -11.96 4.19
CA PHE A 188 -4.05 -11.88 4.00
C PHE A 188 -4.78 -12.94 4.84
N ASN A 189 -6.07 -12.71 5.11
CA ASN A 189 -6.92 -13.61 5.90
C ASN A 189 -7.91 -14.41 5.01
N TRP A 190 -8.73 -15.27 5.63
CA TRP A 190 -9.70 -16.12 4.91
C TRP A 190 -10.87 -15.38 4.25
N GLU A 191 -11.07 -14.11 4.60
CA GLU A 191 -12.01 -13.21 3.91
C GLU A 191 -11.35 -12.46 2.75
N LEU A 192 -10.06 -12.73 2.49
CA LEU A 192 -9.19 -12.09 1.50
C LEU A 192 -8.93 -10.59 1.74
N TRP A 193 -8.98 -10.18 3.02
CA TRP A 193 -8.44 -8.89 3.46
C TRP A 193 -6.93 -9.00 3.69
N CYS A 194 -6.17 -8.03 3.18
CA CYS A 194 -4.77 -7.90 3.55
C CYS A 194 -4.61 -7.46 5.01
N HIS A 195 -3.55 -7.91 5.66
CA HIS A 195 -3.17 -7.52 7.02
C HIS A 195 -1.64 -7.64 7.21
N TYR A 196 -1.13 -7.21 8.36
CA TYR A 196 0.30 -7.23 8.68
C TYR A 196 0.66 -8.42 9.57
N ASP A 197 1.42 -9.35 9.00
CA ASP A 197 1.93 -10.57 9.65
C ASP A 197 3.25 -10.31 10.40
N LEU A 198 3.51 -11.16 11.41
CA LEU A 198 4.77 -11.13 12.18
C LEU A 198 5.99 -11.59 11.35
N LEU A 199 7.17 -11.07 11.72
CA LEU A 199 8.43 -11.41 11.05
C LEU A 199 8.78 -12.91 11.19
N PRO A 200 9.07 -13.64 10.10
CA PRO A 200 9.41 -15.05 10.17
C PRO A 200 10.72 -15.24 10.92
N LYS A 201 10.77 -16.21 11.84
CA LYS A 201 11.95 -16.48 12.66
C LYS A 201 13.24 -16.64 11.82
N ALA A 202 13.16 -17.30 10.66
CA ALA A 202 14.30 -17.48 9.76
C ALA A 202 14.89 -16.16 9.22
N TRP A 203 14.10 -15.08 9.12
CA TRP A 203 14.58 -13.74 8.79
C TRP A 203 15.17 -13.03 10.01
N VAL A 204 14.56 -13.19 11.19
CA VAL A 204 15.11 -12.65 12.45
C VAL A 204 16.48 -13.26 12.77
N ASP A 205 16.62 -14.58 12.61
CA ASP A 205 17.86 -15.33 12.85
C ASP A 205 18.99 -14.94 11.86
N LEU A 206 18.69 -14.28 10.74
CA LEU A 206 19.68 -13.74 9.79
C LEU A 206 20.45 -12.54 10.38
N ASN A 207 19.85 -11.82 11.34
CA ASN A 207 20.41 -10.60 11.95
C ASN A 207 20.85 -9.52 10.93
N ASP A 208 20.17 -9.46 9.77
CA ASP A 208 20.29 -8.36 8.80
C ASP A 208 18.96 -7.68 8.55
N VAL A 209 18.72 -6.63 9.33
CA VAL A 209 17.54 -5.74 9.22
C VAL A 209 17.42 -5.02 7.87
N THR A 210 18.40 -5.16 6.97
CA THR A 210 18.34 -4.62 5.60
C THR A 210 17.97 -5.66 4.54
N ALA A 211 17.87 -6.94 4.91
CA ALA A 211 17.61 -8.04 4.00
C ALA A 211 16.15 -8.02 3.48
N PRO A 212 15.91 -8.34 2.20
CA PRO A 212 14.55 -8.52 1.68
C PRO A 212 13.77 -9.52 2.53
N LEU A 213 12.54 -9.16 2.88
CA LEU A 213 11.63 -9.97 3.66
C LEU A 213 10.64 -10.65 2.72
N LYS A 214 10.74 -11.98 2.56
CA LYS A 214 9.77 -12.75 1.78
C LYS A 214 8.38 -12.61 2.39
N SER A 215 7.39 -12.37 1.54
CA SER A 215 6.04 -12.00 1.97
C SER A 215 4.99 -12.83 1.23
N PRO A 216 4.00 -13.45 1.90
CA PRO A 216 2.91 -14.19 1.23
C PRO A 216 2.06 -13.29 0.33
N SER A 217 1.90 -12.02 0.71
CA SER A 217 1.17 -10.99 -0.02
C SER A 217 2.06 -9.78 -0.34
N ILE A 218 1.43 -8.77 -0.94
CA ILE A 218 1.83 -7.36 -0.98
C ILE A 218 0.64 -6.52 -0.51
N ILE A 219 0.90 -5.30 -0.03
CA ILE A 219 -0.13 -4.32 0.29
C ILE A 219 0.09 -3.06 -0.55
N GLY A 220 -0.94 -2.58 -1.24
CA GLY A 220 -0.95 -1.24 -1.85
C GLY A 220 0.16 -0.97 -2.87
N ILE A 221 1.11 -0.10 -2.53
CA ILE A 221 2.14 0.38 -3.46
C ILE A 221 3.15 -0.73 -3.74
N LEU A 222 3.40 -1.02 -5.02
CA LEU A 222 4.35 -2.03 -5.45
C LEU A 222 5.31 -1.50 -6.51
N THR A 223 6.54 -2.02 -6.52
CA THR A 223 7.48 -1.93 -7.64
C THR A 223 7.61 -3.30 -8.27
N ALA A 224 6.94 -3.50 -9.40
CA ALA A 224 7.05 -4.70 -10.21
C ALA A 224 7.86 -4.43 -11.47
N ASN A 225 8.56 -5.44 -11.95
CA ASN A 225 9.01 -5.36 -13.33
C ASN A 225 7.87 -5.48 -14.35
N ARG A 226 7.88 -4.62 -15.37
CA ARG A 226 7.00 -4.62 -16.55
C ARG A 226 6.90 -5.92 -17.37
N PHE A 227 7.99 -6.56 -17.79
CA PHE A 227 7.89 -7.82 -18.58
C PHE A 227 7.45 -9.00 -17.69
N PHE A 228 7.91 -9.08 -16.44
CA PHE A 228 7.43 -10.08 -15.51
C PHE A 228 5.95 -9.88 -15.20
N LEU A 229 5.52 -8.66 -14.87
CA LEU A 229 4.12 -8.31 -14.65
C LEU A 229 3.27 -8.59 -15.89
N GLY A 230 3.71 -8.20 -17.09
CA GLY A 230 3.01 -8.53 -18.34
C GLY A 230 2.94 -10.05 -18.60
N LYS A 231 4.01 -10.80 -18.30
CA LYS A 231 4.06 -12.27 -18.45
C LYS A 231 3.19 -12.99 -17.42
N THR A 232 3.04 -12.45 -16.20
CA THR A 232 2.12 -12.97 -15.19
C THR A 232 0.68 -12.55 -15.43
N GLY A 233 0.36 -11.76 -16.48
CA GLY A 233 -1.01 -11.37 -16.81
C GLY A 233 -1.46 -10.03 -16.20
N SER A 234 -0.52 -9.20 -15.75
CA SER A 234 -0.75 -7.86 -15.17
C SER A 234 -1.61 -7.88 -13.90
N VAL A 235 -2.75 -7.20 -13.89
CA VAL A 235 -3.80 -7.28 -12.87
C VAL A 235 -5.02 -7.91 -13.53
N ASP A 236 -5.74 -8.78 -12.83
CA ASP A 236 -6.94 -9.41 -13.38
C ASP A 236 -8.02 -8.37 -13.71
N GLY A 237 -8.21 -8.08 -15.00
CA GLY A 237 -9.21 -7.13 -15.51
C GLY A 237 -10.67 -7.58 -15.32
N GLY A 238 -10.92 -8.73 -14.68
CA GLY A 238 -12.23 -9.11 -14.16
C GLY A 238 -12.48 -8.69 -12.72
N LEU A 239 -11.51 -8.08 -12.01
CA LEU A 239 -11.74 -7.43 -10.72
C LEU A 239 -12.40 -6.05 -10.94
N VAL A 240 -13.26 -5.64 -10.01
CA VAL A 240 -14.04 -4.39 -10.14
C VAL A 240 -13.81 -3.44 -8.97
N VAL A 241 -13.72 -2.14 -9.27
CA VAL A 241 -13.58 -1.01 -8.32
C VAL A 241 -12.32 -1.09 -7.44
N TYR A 242 -12.35 -1.87 -6.37
CA TYR A 242 -11.28 -1.91 -5.37
C TYR A 242 -11.34 -3.18 -4.52
N GLY A 243 -10.17 -3.71 -4.16
CA GLY A 243 -9.98 -4.75 -3.16
C GLY A 243 -9.86 -6.15 -3.77
N GLY A 244 -8.94 -6.94 -3.20
CA GLY A 244 -8.61 -8.29 -3.65
C GLY A 244 -7.50 -8.36 -4.72
N GLU A 245 -7.19 -7.26 -5.42
CA GLU A 245 -6.15 -7.23 -6.46
C GLU A 245 -4.73 -7.51 -5.93
N SER A 246 -4.42 -7.00 -4.74
CA SER A 246 -3.16 -7.25 -4.04
C SER A 246 -2.98 -8.74 -3.70
N VAL A 247 -4.05 -9.40 -3.24
CA VAL A 247 -4.06 -10.83 -2.89
C VAL A 247 -4.01 -11.71 -4.15
N GLU A 248 -4.80 -11.36 -5.17
CA GLU A 248 -4.84 -12.03 -6.49
C GLU A 248 -3.46 -12.05 -7.14
N LEU A 249 -2.81 -10.89 -7.25
CA LEU A 249 -1.48 -10.76 -7.83
C LEU A 249 -0.44 -11.54 -7.02
N SER A 250 -0.53 -11.55 -5.70
CA SER A 250 0.42 -12.26 -4.84
C SER A 250 0.30 -13.78 -4.98
N LEU A 251 -0.91 -14.33 -4.89
CA LEU A 251 -1.20 -15.75 -5.12
C LEU A 251 -0.70 -16.20 -6.50
N ARG A 252 -1.06 -15.43 -7.54
CA ARG A 252 -0.64 -15.66 -8.93
C ARG A 252 0.88 -15.63 -9.08
N VAL A 253 1.57 -14.67 -8.46
CA VAL A 253 3.04 -14.56 -8.52
C VAL A 253 3.71 -15.76 -7.85
N TRP A 254 3.29 -16.16 -6.66
CA TRP A 254 3.85 -17.33 -5.98
C TRP A 254 3.59 -18.64 -6.75
N GLN A 255 2.35 -18.89 -7.15
CA GLN A 255 2.00 -20.14 -7.86
C GLN A 255 2.62 -20.23 -9.26
N CYS A 256 2.85 -19.09 -9.94
CA CYS A 256 3.58 -19.04 -11.21
C CYS A 256 5.12 -19.10 -11.07
N GLY A 257 5.65 -19.33 -9.86
CA GLY A 257 7.10 -19.49 -9.62
C GLY A 257 7.89 -18.19 -9.51
N GLY A 258 7.21 -17.08 -9.23
CA GLY A 258 7.81 -15.83 -8.78
C GLY A 258 7.93 -15.76 -7.25
N LYS A 259 8.05 -14.54 -6.74
CA LYS A 259 8.07 -14.23 -5.30
C LYS A 259 7.68 -12.76 -5.08
N THR A 260 7.13 -12.47 -3.91
CA THR A 260 6.86 -11.12 -3.40
C THR A 260 7.74 -10.85 -2.16
N GLU A 261 8.33 -9.65 -2.08
CA GLU A 261 9.27 -9.27 -1.02
C GLU A 261 9.01 -7.84 -0.53
N VAL A 262 8.97 -7.65 0.80
CA VAL A 262 9.00 -6.33 1.44
C VAL A 262 10.47 -5.89 1.57
N LEU A 263 10.80 -4.64 1.23
CA LEU A 263 12.16 -4.09 1.39
C LEU A 263 12.26 -3.11 2.57
N PRO A 264 12.91 -3.47 3.69
CA PRO A 264 12.97 -2.63 4.89
C PRO A 264 13.62 -1.25 4.70
N CYS A 265 14.52 -1.16 3.72
CA CYS A 265 15.24 0.07 3.36
C CYS A 265 14.55 0.87 2.24
N SER A 266 13.32 0.52 1.85
CA SER A 266 12.47 1.31 0.98
C SER A 266 11.22 1.67 1.80
N ARG A 267 11.03 2.95 2.09
CA ARG A 267 9.90 3.43 2.88
C ARG A 267 9.10 4.45 2.08
N ILE A 268 7.78 4.35 2.12
CA ILE A 268 6.87 5.32 1.51
C ILE A 268 5.83 5.70 2.54
N ALA A 269 5.73 7.00 2.82
CA ALA A 269 4.70 7.55 3.68
C ALA A 269 3.38 7.66 2.89
N HIS A 270 2.30 7.12 3.43
CA HIS A 270 0.97 7.07 2.83
C HIS A 270 -0.03 7.83 3.72
N LEU A 271 -0.88 8.65 3.10
CA LEU A 271 -1.94 9.38 3.78
C LEU A 271 -3.16 8.46 3.98
N GLU A 272 -3.28 7.84 5.16
CA GLU A 272 -4.52 7.15 5.51
C GLU A 272 -5.67 8.16 5.62
N ARG A 273 -6.87 7.79 5.14
CA ARG A 273 -8.04 8.67 5.18
C ARG A 273 -8.94 8.29 6.34
N HIS A 274 -9.50 9.29 7.03
CA HIS A 274 -10.53 9.07 8.06
C HIS A 274 -11.77 8.37 7.50
N HIS A 275 -12.17 8.73 6.27
CA HIS A 275 -13.23 8.05 5.54
C HIS A 275 -12.94 8.03 4.04
N ARG A 276 -13.56 7.09 3.32
CA ARG A 276 -13.36 6.90 1.89
C ARG A 276 -14.61 7.41 1.13
N PRO A 277 -14.62 8.65 0.62
CA PRO A 277 -15.82 9.29 0.06
C PRO A 277 -16.39 8.58 -1.17
N TYR A 278 -15.53 7.87 -1.92
CA TYR A 278 -15.88 7.04 -3.07
C TYR A 278 -16.38 5.62 -2.71
N ALA A 279 -16.34 5.21 -1.44
CA ALA A 279 -16.50 3.81 -1.02
C ALA A 279 -17.90 3.43 -0.53
N LEU A 280 -18.94 4.20 -0.89
CA LEU A 280 -20.28 4.12 -0.27
C LEU A 280 -21.00 2.78 -0.45
N ASP A 281 -20.61 1.95 -1.43
CA ASP A 281 -20.99 0.52 -1.51
C ASP A 281 -19.88 -0.34 -2.14
N LEU A 282 -18.75 -0.49 -1.44
CA LEU A 282 -17.72 -1.45 -1.86
C LEU A 282 -18.07 -2.91 -1.56
N ILE A 283 -19.09 -3.20 -0.73
CA ILE A 283 -19.32 -4.55 -0.20
C ILE A 283 -19.62 -5.55 -1.33
N SER A 284 -20.38 -5.12 -2.35
CA SER A 284 -20.66 -5.95 -3.53
C SER A 284 -19.40 -6.22 -4.37
N ALA A 285 -18.59 -5.18 -4.62
CA ALA A 285 -17.34 -5.27 -5.37
C ALA A 285 -16.31 -6.18 -4.66
N LEU A 286 -16.10 -5.96 -3.36
CA LEU A 286 -15.20 -6.76 -2.52
C LEU A 286 -15.58 -8.24 -2.52
N LYS A 287 -16.87 -8.56 -2.34
CA LYS A 287 -17.36 -9.96 -2.39
C LYS A 287 -17.19 -10.57 -3.77
N HIS A 288 -17.49 -9.83 -4.83
CA HIS A 288 -17.28 -10.29 -6.21
C HIS A 288 -15.80 -10.62 -6.45
N ASN A 289 -14.90 -9.71 -6.07
CA ASN A 289 -13.47 -9.86 -6.23
C ASN A 289 -12.94 -11.03 -5.39
N ALA A 290 -13.29 -11.13 -4.11
CA ALA A 290 -12.90 -12.23 -3.23
C ALA A 290 -13.33 -13.60 -3.78
N VAL A 291 -14.59 -13.75 -4.22
CA VAL A 291 -15.09 -15.00 -4.84
C VAL A 291 -14.32 -15.33 -6.12
N ARG A 292 -13.98 -14.32 -6.92
CA ARG A 292 -13.19 -14.51 -8.15
C ARG A 292 -11.76 -14.97 -7.85
N VAL A 293 -11.09 -14.35 -6.88
CA VAL A 293 -9.74 -14.74 -6.44
C VAL A 293 -9.74 -16.17 -5.91
N ALA A 294 -10.65 -16.49 -4.98
CA ALA A 294 -10.75 -17.84 -4.40
C ALA A 294 -10.97 -18.91 -5.48
N LYS A 295 -11.91 -18.67 -6.41
CA LYS A 295 -12.25 -19.62 -7.48
C LYS A 295 -11.11 -19.88 -8.48
N ILE A 296 -10.16 -18.95 -8.63
CA ILE A 296 -9.04 -19.10 -9.58
C ILE A 296 -7.80 -19.66 -8.88
N TRP A 297 -7.56 -19.31 -7.61
CA TRP A 297 -6.25 -19.49 -6.96
C TRP A 297 -6.23 -20.33 -5.68
N MET A 298 -7.39 -20.70 -5.10
CA MET A 298 -7.45 -21.31 -3.76
C MET A 298 -7.91 -22.78 -3.71
N ASP A 299 -8.15 -23.41 -4.86
CA ASP A 299 -8.52 -24.84 -5.00
C ASP A 299 -9.65 -25.32 -4.04
N GLU A 300 -9.47 -26.44 -3.31
CA GLU A 300 -10.43 -27.05 -2.36
C GLU A 300 -10.07 -26.79 -0.88
#